data_AF-A0A1Q5K8M5-F1
#
_entry.id   AF-A0A1Q5K8M5-F1
#
_cell.length_a   1.000
_cell.length_b   1.000
_cell.length_c   1.000
_cell.angle_alpha   90.00
_cell.angle_beta   90.00
_cell.angle_gamma   90.00
#
_symmetry.space_group_name_H-M   'P 1'
#
loop_
_entity.id
_entity.type
_entity.pdbx_description
1 polymer ?
#
loop_
_entity_poly.entity_id
_entity_poly.type
_entity_poly.pdbx_seq_one_letter_code
_entity_poly.pdbx_strand_id
1 'polypeptide(L)'
;MSQIAGEPGNQDFVEVRLPAAGAYLSVLRTATAGLAARLDFTLDEIEDLRIAVDEACAILLQQAVPGSVLSCVFRLIDDSLEVTVAAPTTDGRAPERDTFAWTVLSALAGKVDSSVADDRTVSISLYKQRGAGPGPA
;
A
#
# COMPACT_ATOMS: atom_id res chain seq x y z
N MET A 1 14.07 -15.14 -15.03
CA MET A 1 12.76 -14.87 -15.67
C MET A 1 11.75 -14.62 -14.56
N SER A 2 11.31 -13.37 -14.41
CA SER A 2 9.95 -13.06 -13.97
C SER A 2 9.66 -11.67 -14.51
N GLN A 3 9.25 -11.68 -15.77
CA GLN A 3 8.89 -10.51 -16.54
C GLN A 3 7.41 -10.25 -16.22
N ILE A 4 7.10 -9.14 -15.56
CA ILE A 4 5.74 -8.58 -15.60
C ILE A 4 5.65 -7.81 -16.93
N ALA A 5 5.02 -8.48 -17.89
CA ALA A 5 4.75 -7.99 -19.23
C ALA A 5 3.61 -6.97 -19.22
N GLY A 6 3.80 -5.91 -19.99
CA GLY A 6 2.80 -4.88 -20.30
C GLY A 6 3.52 -3.57 -20.56
N GLU A 7 3.76 -3.22 -21.83
CA GLU A 7 4.14 -1.85 -22.18
C GLU A 7 3.06 -0.91 -21.61
N PRO A 8 3.43 0.12 -20.84
CA PRO A 8 2.46 0.96 -20.16
C PRO A 8 1.69 1.79 -21.20
N GLY A 9 0.49 1.34 -21.57
CA GLY A 9 -0.58 2.29 -21.81
C GLY A 9 -0.69 3.12 -20.54
N ASN A 10 -0.33 4.41 -20.63
CA ASN A 10 -0.32 5.42 -19.56
C ASN A 10 -0.71 4.86 -18.17
N GLN A 11 0.24 4.25 -17.45
CA GLN A 11 -0.04 3.71 -16.13
C GLN A 11 -0.40 4.89 -15.22
N ASP A 12 -1.68 5.00 -14.83
CA ASP A 12 -2.13 6.02 -13.88
C ASP A 12 -1.59 5.63 -12.50
N PHE A 13 -0.43 6.19 -12.15
CA PHE A 13 0.19 5.99 -10.85
C PHE A 13 0.61 7.31 -10.19
N VAL A 14 0.69 7.27 -8.88
CA VAL A 14 1.24 8.34 -8.04
C VAL A 14 2.30 7.74 -7.13
N GLU A 15 3.49 8.33 -7.10
CA GLU A 15 4.53 7.97 -6.15
C GLU A 15 4.73 9.10 -5.13
N VAL A 16 4.74 8.74 -3.84
CA VAL A 16 5.05 9.62 -2.73
C VAL A 16 6.30 9.10 -2.03
N ARG A 17 7.31 9.94 -1.88
CA ARG A 17 8.55 9.63 -1.16
C ARG A 17 8.68 10.56 0.04
N LEU A 18 8.82 9.98 1.22
CA LEU A 18 8.88 10.72 2.49
C LEU A 18 9.95 10.11 3.41
N PRO A 19 10.44 10.84 4.42
CA PRO A 19 11.28 10.26 5.45
C PRO A 19 10.58 9.05 6.10
N ALA A 20 11.30 7.98 6.38
CA ALA A 20 10.80 6.81 7.09
C ALA A 20 10.54 7.13 8.57
N ALA A 21 9.52 7.94 8.83
CA ALA A 21 9.13 8.41 10.15
C ALA A 21 7.60 8.58 10.26
N GLY A 22 7.03 8.12 11.37
CA GLY A 22 5.59 8.12 11.62
C GLY A 22 4.91 9.50 11.51
N ALA A 23 5.65 10.58 11.75
CA ALA A 23 5.15 11.95 11.67
C ALA A 23 4.64 12.35 10.27
N TYR A 24 5.07 11.65 9.22
CA TYR A 24 4.69 11.94 7.83
C TYR A 24 3.54 11.08 7.30
N LEU A 25 3.05 10.10 8.07
CA LEU A 25 2.01 9.17 7.60
C LEU A 25 0.68 9.87 7.30
N SER A 26 0.42 11.04 7.89
CA SER A 26 -0.74 11.88 7.51
C SER A 26 -0.78 12.22 6.01
N VAL A 27 0.38 12.39 5.37
CA VAL A 27 0.47 12.66 3.92
C VAL A 27 -0.04 11.45 3.13
N LEU A 28 0.38 10.24 3.52
CA LEU A 28 -0.07 9.01 2.87
C LEU A 28 -1.56 8.76 3.10
N ARG A 29 -2.08 9.03 4.31
CA ARG A 29 -3.53 8.97 4.58
C ARG A 29 -4.33 9.89 3.66
N THR A 30 -3.88 11.13 3.49
CA THR A 30 -4.54 12.11 2.61
C THR A 30 -4.47 11.69 1.14
N ALA A 31 -3.31 11.23 0.67
CA ALA A 31 -3.14 10.74 -0.69
C ALA A 31 -4.05 9.52 -0.97
N THR A 32 -4.07 8.56 -0.04
CA THR A 32 -4.92 7.36 -0.10
C THR A 32 -6.39 7.75 -0.22
N ALA A 33 -6.86 8.66 0.63
CA ALA A 33 -8.26 9.12 0.60
C ALA A 33 -8.62 9.81 -0.72
N GLY A 34 -7.76 10.70 -1.22
CA GLY A 34 -8.01 11.41 -2.48
C GLY A 34 -8.02 10.50 -3.70
N LEU A 35 -7.11 9.53 -3.76
CA LEU A 35 -7.03 8.57 -4.87
C LEU A 35 -8.15 7.53 -4.84
N ALA A 36 -8.51 7.03 -3.65
CA ALA A 36 -9.65 6.15 -3.49
C ALA A 36 -10.98 6.86 -3.81
N ALA A 37 -11.16 8.11 -3.37
CA ALA A 37 -12.34 8.90 -3.73
C ALA A 37 -12.45 9.16 -5.24
N ARG A 38 -11.31 9.35 -5.93
CA ARG A 38 -11.27 9.48 -7.40
C ARG A 38 -11.75 8.21 -8.12
N LEU A 39 -11.62 7.05 -7.47
CA LEU A 39 -12.08 5.75 -7.97
C LEU A 39 -13.49 5.38 -7.47
N ASP A 40 -14.25 6.33 -6.92
CA ASP A 40 -15.62 6.13 -6.41
C ASP A 40 -15.74 5.04 -5.31
N PHE A 41 -14.68 4.82 -4.53
CA PHE A 41 -14.78 4.00 -3.30
C PHE A 41 -15.75 4.64 -2.30
N THR A 42 -16.49 3.81 -1.58
CA THR A 42 -17.36 4.26 -0.49
C THR A 42 -16.53 4.83 0.66
N LEU A 43 -17.16 5.63 1.52
CA LEU A 43 -16.48 6.21 2.69
C LEU A 43 -15.87 5.13 3.60
N ASP A 44 -16.58 4.01 3.78
CA ASP A 44 -16.11 2.89 4.60
C ASP A 44 -14.88 2.22 3.95
N GLU A 45 -14.90 1.99 2.63
CA GLU A 45 -13.74 1.42 1.94
C GLU A 45 -12.54 2.37 1.92
N ILE A 46 -12.76 3.69 1.87
CA ILE A 46 -11.70 4.69 2.00
C ILE A 46 -11.07 4.61 3.39
N GLU A 47 -11.89 4.48 4.44
CA GLU A 47 -11.38 4.36 5.80
C GLU A 47 -10.63 3.04 6.01
N ASP A 48 -11.15 1.92 5.47
CA ASP A 48 -10.44 0.64 5.45
C ASP A 48 -9.04 0.78 4.82
N LEU A 49 -8.97 1.43 3.65
CA LEU A 49 -7.72 1.66 2.94
C LEU A 49 -6.73 2.52 3.73
N ARG A 50 -7.21 3.57 4.40
CA ARG A 50 -6.34 4.43 5.23
C ARG A 50 -5.76 3.66 6.40
N ILE A 51 -6.58 2.88 7.09
CA ILE A 51 -6.12 2.03 8.19
C ILE A 51 -5.13 0.99 7.66
N ALA A 52 -5.41 0.35 6.52
CA ALA A 52 -4.52 -0.63 5.93
C ALA A 52 -3.16 -0.03 5.54
N VAL A 53 -3.15 1.15 4.92
CA VAL A 53 -1.90 1.86 4.58
C VAL A 53 -1.12 2.24 5.82
N ASP A 54 -1.79 2.70 6.88
CA ASP A 54 -1.15 3.02 8.16
C ASP A 54 -0.48 1.82 8.80
N GLU A 55 -1.17 0.68 8.86
CA GLU A 55 -0.63 -0.56 9.44
C GLU A 55 0.53 -1.11 8.60
N ALA A 56 0.44 -1.07 7.27
CA ALA A 56 1.54 -1.46 6.39
C ALA A 56 2.78 -0.57 6.62
N CYS A 57 2.57 0.75 6.77
CA CYS A 57 3.63 1.67 7.12
C CYS A 57 4.20 1.39 8.52
N ALA A 58 3.36 1.15 9.52
CA ALA A 58 3.79 0.87 10.89
C ALA A 58 4.68 -0.38 10.96
N ILE A 59 4.29 -1.46 10.28
CA ILE A 59 5.09 -2.69 10.16
C ILE A 59 6.45 -2.39 9.53
N LEU A 60 6.49 -1.68 8.40
CA LEU A 60 7.75 -1.37 7.71
C LEU A 60 8.65 -0.43 8.52
N LEU A 61 8.08 0.55 9.21
CA LEU A 61 8.83 1.52 10.01
C LEU A 61 9.55 0.88 11.21
N GLN A 62 9.05 -0.24 11.73
CA GLN A 62 9.75 -0.99 12.80
C GLN A 62 11.09 -1.57 12.35
N GLN A 63 11.26 -1.81 11.06
CA GLN A 63 12.45 -2.44 10.46
C GLN A 63 13.23 -1.52 9.51
N ALA A 64 12.72 -0.31 9.27
CA ALA A 64 13.32 0.64 8.35
C ALA A 64 14.70 1.11 8.83
N VAL A 65 15.64 1.27 7.90
CA VAL A 65 16.94 1.87 8.19
C VAL A 65 16.73 3.30 8.71
N PRO A 66 17.28 3.69 9.87
CA PRO A 66 17.12 5.04 10.39
C PRO A 66 17.55 6.12 9.40
N GLY A 67 16.72 7.14 9.20
CA GLY A 67 16.99 8.23 8.25
C GLY A 67 16.79 7.87 6.78
N SER A 68 16.32 6.66 6.46
CA SER A 68 15.98 6.25 5.10
C SER A 68 14.67 6.88 4.61
N VAL A 69 14.33 6.59 3.35
CA VAL A 69 13.12 7.05 2.67
C VAL A 69 12.11 5.91 2.59
N LEU A 70 10.87 6.19 2.95
CA LEU A 70 9.70 5.38 2.64
C LEU A 70 9.16 5.81 1.26
N SER A 71 9.03 4.87 0.33
CA SER A 71 8.31 5.08 -0.93
C SER A 71 6.92 4.46 -0.83
N CYS A 72 5.92 5.14 -1.34
CA CYS A 72 4.57 4.64 -1.48
C CYS A 72 4.10 4.89 -2.91
N VAL A 73 3.80 3.81 -3.63
CA VAL A 73 3.32 3.84 -5.01
C VAL A 73 1.85 3.43 -5.04
N PHE A 74 1.00 4.31 -5.54
CA PHE A 74 -0.40 4.07 -5.79
C PHE A 74 -0.58 3.80 -7.28
N ARG A 75 -1.13 2.64 -7.66
CA ARG A 75 -1.56 2.37 -9.04
C ARG A 75 -3.07 2.25 -9.11
N LEU A 76 -3.66 2.99 -10.03
CA LEU A 76 -5.09 2.98 -10.29
C LEU A 76 -5.32 2.08 -11.51
N ILE A 77 -6.06 0.99 -11.32
CA ILE A 77 -6.29 -0.03 -12.36
C ILE A 77 -7.79 -0.30 -12.40
N ASP A 78 -8.48 0.19 -13.43
CA ASP A 78 -9.93 0.12 -13.57
C ASP A 78 -10.64 0.61 -12.28
N ASP A 79 -11.38 -0.28 -11.61
CA ASP A 79 -12.10 -0.05 -10.34
C ASP A 79 -11.29 -0.49 -9.11
N SER A 80 -9.95 -0.50 -9.19
CA SER A 80 -9.08 -0.99 -8.12
C SER A 80 -7.92 -0.05 -7.82
N LEU A 81 -7.49 -0.08 -6.56
CA LEU A 81 -6.35 0.64 -6.05
C LEU A 81 -5.32 -0.35 -5.50
N GLU A 82 -4.14 -0.37 -6.12
CA GLU A 82 -2.96 -1.04 -5.59
C GLU A 82 -2.08 -0.01 -4.87
N VAL A 83 -1.68 -0.29 -3.63
CA VAL A 83 -0.80 0.57 -2.84
C VAL A 83 0.40 -0.25 -2.39
N THR A 84 1.58 0.07 -2.90
CA THR A 84 2.84 -0.56 -2.49
C THR A 84 3.64 0.40 -1.64
N VAL A 85 3.87 0.03 -0.38
CA VAL A 85 4.76 0.75 0.53
C VAL A 85 6.09 0.00 0.59
N ALA A 86 7.21 0.70 0.50
CA ALA A 86 8.54 0.11 0.53
C ALA A 86 9.55 0.97 1.30
N ALA A 87 10.45 0.31 2.03
CA ALA A 87 11.58 0.96 2.68
C ALA A 87 12.82 0.04 2.68
N PRO A 88 14.04 0.61 2.61
CA PRO A 88 15.25 -0.11 2.98
C PRO A 88 15.17 -0.56 4.44
N THR A 89 15.50 -1.82 4.71
CA THR A 89 15.43 -2.38 6.07
C THR A 89 16.79 -2.89 6.54
N THR A 90 16.97 -2.96 7.85
CA THR A 90 18.23 -3.45 8.44
C THR A 90 18.48 -4.93 8.14
N ASP A 91 17.42 -5.74 8.23
CA ASP A 91 17.52 -7.20 8.23
C ASP A 91 16.95 -7.85 6.96
N GLY A 92 16.27 -7.09 6.09
CA GLY A 92 15.71 -7.63 4.84
C GLY A 92 14.66 -8.72 5.07
N ARG A 93 13.92 -8.65 6.18
CA ARG A 93 12.94 -9.70 6.53
C ARG A 93 11.55 -9.33 6.04
N ALA A 94 10.89 -10.26 5.36
CA ALA A 94 9.49 -10.14 5.04
C ALA A 94 8.65 -10.11 6.34
N PRO A 95 7.56 -9.33 6.41
CA PRO A 95 6.63 -9.37 7.53
C PRO A 95 6.04 -10.77 7.72
N GLU A 96 5.84 -11.17 8.97
CA GLU A 96 5.20 -12.45 9.30
C GLU A 96 3.70 -12.41 8.97
N ARG A 97 3.27 -13.34 8.10
CA ARG A 97 1.89 -13.38 7.58
C ARG A 97 0.86 -13.96 8.57
N ASP A 98 1.30 -14.61 9.64
CA ASP A 98 0.44 -15.21 10.68
C ASP A 98 0.22 -14.28 11.89
N THR A 99 0.55 -12.98 11.73
CA THR A 99 0.36 -12.00 12.81
C THR A 99 -1.05 -11.41 12.77
N PHE A 100 -1.52 -10.91 13.92
CA PHE A 100 -2.77 -10.17 14.01
C PHE A 100 -2.79 -8.97 13.06
N ALA A 101 -1.68 -8.23 12.96
CA ALA A 101 -1.54 -7.09 12.06
C ALA A 101 -1.73 -7.49 10.58
N TRP A 102 -1.14 -8.62 10.14
CA TRP A 102 -1.33 -9.11 8.77
C TRP A 102 -2.76 -9.57 8.49
N THR A 103 -3.42 -10.16 9.49
CA THR A 103 -4.83 -10.56 9.40
C THR A 103 -5.73 -9.33 9.24
N VAL A 104 -5.49 -8.28 10.03
CA VAL A 104 -6.21 -6.99 9.92
C VAL A 104 -5.98 -6.36 8.54
N LEU A 105 -4.73 -6.31 8.06
CA LEU A 105 -4.41 -5.82 6.72
C LEU A 105 -5.18 -6.57 5.63
N SER A 106 -5.22 -7.90 5.72
CA SER A 106 -5.89 -8.75 4.74
C SER A 106 -7.40 -8.51 4.73
N ALA A 107 -8.01 -8.34 5.91
CA ALA A 107 -9.43 -8.04 6.03
C ALA A 107 -9.80 -6.65 5.46
N LEU A 108 -8.96 -5.64 5.70
CA LEU A 108 -9.21 -4.27 5.28
C LEU A 108 -8.90 -4.05 3.78
N ALA A 109 -7.77 -4.54 3.29
CA ALA A 109 -7.35 -4.31 1.91
C ALA A 109 -7.99 -5.31 0.93
N GLY A 110 -8.30 -6.53 1.36
CA GLY A 110 -8.79 -7.61 0.49
C GLY A 110 -7.67 -8.53 0.03
N LYS A 111 -6.63 -8.00 -0.63
CA LYS A 111 -5.39 -8.75 -0.92
C LYS A 111 -4.16 -8.00 -0.41
N VAL A 112 -3.24 -8.75 0.17
CA VAL A 112 -1.98 -8.25 0.73
C VAL A 112 -0.85 -9.17 0.31
N ASP A 113 0.24 -8.61 -0.20
CA ASP A 113 1.47 -9.34 -0.48
C ASP A 113 2.69 -8.61 0.10
N SER A 114 3.81 -9.31 0.22
CA SER A 114 5.08 -8.74 0.67
C SER A 114 6.23 -9.36 -0.10
N SER A 115 7.21 -8.53 -0.43
CA SER A 115 8.42 -8.96 -1.10
C SER A 115 9.67 -8.30 -0.51
N VAL A 116 10.81 -8.97 -0.70
CA VAL A 116 12.12 -8.49 -0.29
C VAL A 116 13.00 -8.48 -1.53
N ALA A 117 13.62 -7.34 -1.81
CA ALA A 117 14.60 -7.20 -2.88
C ALA A 117 16.02 -7.55 -2.39
N ASP A 118 16.94 -7.77 -3.33
CA ASP A 118 18.34 -8.14 -3.03
C ASP A 118 19.08 -7.09 -2.18
N ASP A 119 18.65 -5.82 -2.26
CA ASP A 119 19.18 -4.70 -1.49
C ASP A 119 18.56 -4.55 -0.09
N ARG A 120 17.79 -5.55 0.35
CA ARG A 120 17.03 -5.56 1.63
C ARG A 120 15.91 -4.53 1.70
N THR A 121 15.50 -3.95 0.58
CA THR A 121 14.25 -3.21 0.52
C THR A 121 13.10 -4.17 0.70
N VAL A 122 12.28 -3.92 1.72
CA VAL A 122 11.05 -4.69 1.97
C VAL A 122 9.88 -3.87 1.50
N SER A 123 8.93 -4.54 0.84
CA SER A 123 7.68 -3.93 0.39
C SER A 123 6.46 -4.70 0.89
N ILE A 124 5.37 -3.96 1.12
CA ILE A 124 4.04 -4.47 1.39
C ILE A 124 3.11 -3.88 0.33
N SER A 125 2.44 -4.74 -0.41
CA SER A 125 1.46 -4.34 -1.43
C SER A 125 0.05 -4.66 -0.94
N LEU A 126 -0.80 -3.66 -0.96
CA LEU A 126 -2.22 -3.74 -0.66
C LEU A 126 -2.98 -3.62 -1.98
N TYR A 127 -3.99 -4.46 -2.19
CA TYR A 127 -4.87 -4.36 -3.34
C TYR A 127 -6.31 -4.42 -2.87
N LYS A 128 -7.03 -3.31 -3.08
CA LYS A 128 -8.46 -3.20 -2.84
C LYS A 128 -9.16 -3.00 -4.17
N GLN A 129 -10.14 -3.86 -4.43
CA GLN A 129 -11.09 -3.67 -5.51
C GLN A 129 -12.35 -3.04 -4.95
N ARG A 130 -12.89 -2.04 -5.62
CA ARG A 130 -14.15 -1.42 -5.26
C ARG A 130 -15.24 -2.50 -5.22
N GLY A 131 -15.97 -2.57 -4.13
CA GLY A 131 -17.17 -3.39 -4.04
C GLY A 131 -18.18 -2.93 -5.08
N ALA A 132 -18.97 -3.87 -5.64
CA ALA A 132 -20.12 -3.46 -6.43
C ALA A 132 -21.03 -2.61 -5.53
N GLY A 133 -21.09 -1.31 -5.77
CA GLY A 133 -22.06 -0.44 -5.10
C GLY A 133 -23.47 -0.99 -5.34
N PRO A 134 -24.46 -0.68 -4.48
CA PRO A 134 -25.84 -1.01 -4.79
C PRO A 134 -26.14 -0.42 -6.18
N GLY A 135 -26.43 -1.30 -7.14
CA GLY A 135 -26.77 -0.90 -8.50
C GLY A 135 -27.93 0.10 -8.46
N PRO A 136 -28.06 0.99 -9.46
CA PRO A 136 -29.15 1.94 -9.48
C PRO A 136 -30.47 1.18 -9.36
N ALA A 137 -31.23 1.52 -8.32
CA ALA A 137 -32.58 1.01 -8.08
C ALA A 137 -33.54 1.44 -9.19
#